data_AF-X1VCR0-F1
#
_entry.id   AF-X1VCR0-F1
#
_cell.length_a   1.000
_cell.length_b   1.000
_cell.length_c   1.000
_cell.angle_alpha   90.00
_cell.angle_beta   90.00
_cell.angle_gamma   90.00
#
_symmetry.space_group_name_H-M   'P 1'
#
loop_
_entity.id
_entity.type
_entity.pdbx_description
1 polymer ?
#
loop_
_entity_poly.entity_id
_entity_poly.type
_entity_poly.pdbx_seq_one_letter_code
_entity_poly.pdbx_strand_id
1 'polypeptide(L)'
;MEVKREEITQEQWDEMKKIAQENVCGICGAELQIHTNAEKATIEVGCLNREHHGFIERTTYTQEFRRGAEIHPAIRDNIERKMILPGGQPVGVALAMIQTRFPRADMDEPSAALFLWDCVRLDLDPLLGEIFPVTFKTRAKDGTEKKVVQPLISEDGWLSLAARSCAEAWAGPPRTMRLEEYLQTQDAYKEKPYSEVKEIAKEVKVDLCKDPEAYVWVAIGHRKDQ
;
A
#
# COMPACT_ATOMS: atom_id res chain seq x y z
N MET A 1 -12.86 8.31 -39.81
CA MET A 1 -11.73 7.41 -40.12
C MET A 1 -11.88 6.21 -39.21
N GLU A 2 -12.19 5.03 -39.74
CA GLU A 2 -12.32 3.81 -38.92
C GLU A 2 -10.92 3.24 -38.70
N VAL A 3 -10.55 3.04 -37.43
CA VAL A 3 -9.32 2.34 -37.06
C VAL A 3 -9.43 0.93 -37.58
N LYS A 4 -8.61 0.56 -38.56
CA LYS A 4 -8.59 -0.80 -39.07
C LYS A 4 -8.06 -1.69 -37.94
N ARG A 5 -8.89 -2.66 -37.55
CA ARG A 5 -8.60 -3.71 -36.55
C ARG A 5 -7.31 -4.52 -36.84
N GLU A 6 -6.70 -4.29 -37.99
CA GLU A 6 -5.53 -4.96 -38.54
C GLU A 6 -4.18 -4.34 -38.06
N GLU A 7 -4.19 -3.16 -37.44
CA GLU A 7 -2.97 -2.46 -36.97
C GLU A 7 -2.70 -2.58 -35.46
N ILE A 8 -3.61 -3.19 -34.71
CA ILE A 8 -3.45 -3.42 -33.26
C ILE A 8 -2.80 -4.77 -33.06
N THR A 9 -1.64 -4.79 -32.40
CA THR A 9 -0.97 -6.05 -32.06
C THR A 9 -1.77 -6.78 -30.97
N GLN A 10 -1.71 -8.11 -30.98
CA GLN A 10 -2.35 -8.94 -29.95
C GLN A 10 -1.88 -8.54 -28.53
N GLU A 11 -0.60 -8.17 -28.39
CA GLU A 11 -0.01 -7.70 -27.13
C GLU A 11 -0.65 -6.41 -26.62
N GLN A 12 -0.86 -5.41 -27.49
CA GLN A 12 -1.52 -4.16 -27.11
C GLN A 12 -2.98 -4.39 -26.69
N TRP A 13 -3.66 -5.32 -27.36
CA TRP A 13 -5.03 -5.68 -27.01
C TRP A 13 -5.12 -6.39 -25.64
N ASP A 14 -4.18 -7.28 -25.37
CA ASP A 14 -4.11 -8.01 -24.09
C ASP A 14 -3.71 -7.08 -22.94
N GLU A 15 -2.81 -6.11 -23.18
CA GLU A 15 -2.46 -5.06 -22.22
C GLU A 15 -3.68 -4.18 -21.88
N MET A 16 -4.44 -3.73 -22.89
CA MET A 16 -5.64 -2.92 -22.65
C MET A 16 -6.75 -3.70 -21.95
N LYS A 17 -6.92 -4.98 -22.25
CA LYS A 17 -7.82 -5.86 -21.50
C LYS A 17 -7.41 -5.99 -20.05
N LYS A 18 -6.12 -6.15 -19.79
CA LYS A 18 -5.59 -6.23 -18.43
C LYS A 18 -5.88 -4.94 -17.66
N ILE A 19 -5.64 -3.78 -18.27
CA ILE A 19 -5.98 -2.47 -17.68
C ILE A 19 -7.48 -2.39 -17.37
N ALA A 20 -8.36 -2.76 -18.31
CA ALA A 20 -9.80 -2.70 -18.09
C ALA A 20 -10.31 -3.69 -17.03
N GLN A 21 -9.63 -4.82 -16.83
CA GLN A 21 -9.95 -5.81 -15.79
C GLN A 21 -9.48 -5.39 -14.41
N GLU A 22 -8.27 -4.84 -14.32
CA GLU A 22 -7.61 -4.50 -13.06
C GLU A 22 -8.01 -3.11 -12.56
N ASN A 23 -8.69 -2.28 -13.37
CA ASN A 23 -8.97 -0.89 -13.03
C ASN A 23 -10.44 -0.51 -13.25
N VAL A 24 -10.91 0.46 -12.48
CA VAL A 24 -12.23 1.08 -12.61
C VAL A 24 -12.09 2.59 -12.83
N CYS A 25 -13.14 3.25 -13.30
CA CYS A 25 -13.13 4.70 -13.47
C CYS A 25 -12.83 5.42 -12.15
N GLY A 26 -11.84 6.30 -12.14
CA GLY A 26 -11.42 7.03 -10.93
C GLY A 26 -12.46 8.00 -10.39
N ILE A 27 -13.44 8.40 -11.22
CA ILE A 27 -14.45 9.40 -10.86
C ILE A 27 -15.75 8.74 -10.40
N CYS A 28 -16.24 7.73 -11.13
CA CYS A 28 -17.55 7.12 -10.87
C CYS A 28 -17.51 5.65 -10.43
N GLY A 29 -16.32 5.02 -10.41
CA GLY A 29 -16.16 3.61 -10.05
C GLY A 29 -16.73 2.60 -11.06
N ALA A 30 -17.24 3.05 -12.21
CA ALA A 30 -17.75 2.17 -13.25
C ALA A 30 -16.64 1.39 -13.95
N GLU A 31 -17.00 0.26 -14.58
CA GLU A 31 -16.08 -0.54 -15.37
C GLU A 31 -15.54 0.24 -16.57
N LEU A 32 -14.25 0.07 -16.85
CA LEU A 32 -13.61 0.66 -18.02
C LEU A 32 -13.97 -0.14 -19.27
N GLN A 33 -14.12 0.55 -20.38
CA GLN A 33 -14.36 -0.03 -21.68
C GLN A 33 -13.25 0.35 -22.65
N ILE A 34 -12.92 -0.59 -23.53
CA ILE A 34 -12.02 -0.35 -24.65
C ILE A 34 -12.87 0.25 -25.78
N HIS A 35 -12.59 1.49 -26.14
CA HIS A 35 -13.28 2.19 -27.23
C HIS A 35 -12.29 2.76 -28.24
N THR A 36 -12.77 2.99 -29.46
CA THR A 36 -11.97 3.59 -30.53
C THR A 36 -12.08 5.11 -30.49
N ASN A 37 -10.92 5.77 -30.46
CA ASN A 37 -10.80 7.22 -30.61
C ASN A 37 -10.69 7.57 -32.10
N ALA A 38 -11.75 8.13 -32.66
CA ALA A 38 -11.85 8.44 -34.07
C ALA A 38 -10.93 9.60 -34.52
N GLU A 39 -10.48 10.46 -33.62
CA GLU A 39 -9.62 11.60 -33.92
C GLU A 39 -8.14 11.20 -34.01
N LYS A 40 -7.71 10.30 -33.14
CA LYS A 40 -6.32 9.81 -33.09
C LYS A 40 -6.11 8.50 -33.86
N ALA A 41 -7.21 7.91 -34.34
CA ALA A 41 -7.22 6.58 -34.91
C ALA A 41 -6.61 5.50 -33.99
N THR A 42 -6.79 5.64 -32.67
CA THR A 42 -6.27 4.72 -31.66
C THR A 42 -7.39 4.00 -30.91
N ILE A 43 -7.07 2.90 -30.24
CA ILE A 43 -7.90 2.31 -29.19
C ILE A 43 -7.47 2.89 -27.83
N GLU A 44 -8.43 3.22 -27.00
CA GLU A 44 -8.22 3.79 -25.67
C GLU A 44 -9.09 3.06 -24.64
N VAL A 45 -8.60 2.96 -23.40
CA VAL A 45 -9.34 2.41 -22.27
C VAL A 45 -9.88 3.58 -21.45
N GLY A 46 -11.20 3.64 -21.28
CA GLY A 46 -11.84 4.77 -20.64
C GLY A 46 -13.19 4.43 -20.02
N CYS A 47 -13.74 5.37 -19.25
CA CYS A 47 -15.11 5.26 -18.77
C CYS A 47 -16.10 5.38 -19.95
N LEU A 48 -17.31 4.81 -19.80
CA LEU A 48 -18.40 5.05 -20.74
C LEU A 48 -18.73 6.57 -20.85
N ASN A 49 -18.58 7.30 -19.75
CA ASN A 49 -18.68 8.77 -19.77
C ASN A 49 -17.35 9.37 -20.26
N ARG A 50 -17.40 10.06 -21.40
CA ARG A 50 -16.23 10.68 -22.04
C ARG A 50 -15.63 11.86 -21.27
N GLU A 51 -16.40 12.43 -20.34
CA GLU A 51 -15.92 13.49 -19.42
C GLU A 51 -15.14 12.91 -18.24
N HIS A 52 -15.20 11.60 -18.02
CA HIS A 52 -14.44 10.99 -16.94
C HIS A 52 -13.05 10.61 -17.41
N HIS A 53 -12.05 11.10 -16.68
CA HIS A 53 -10.65 10.87 -16.95
C HIS A 53 -10.00 10.04 -15.83
N GLY A 54 -9.00 9.25 -16.22
CA GLY A 54 -8.24 8.43 -15.28
C GLY A 54 -8.95 7.15 -14.83
N PHE A 55 -8.15 6.23 -14.32
CA PHE A 55 -8.60 4.98 -13.72
C PHE A 55 -7.82 4.66 -12.45
N ILE A 56 -8.47 3.95 -11.54
CA ILE A 56 -7.91 3.47 -10.28
C ILE A 56 -7.89 1.96 -10.27
N GLU A 57 -6.88 1.37 -9.65
CA GLU A 57 -6.81 -0.07 -9.47
C GLU A 57 -8.02 -0.56 -8.65
N ARG A 58 -8.68 -1.60 -9.15
CA ARG A 58 -9.85 -2.21 -8.53
C ARG A 58 -9.41 -2.79 -7.20
N THR A 59 -10.11 -2.40 -6.15
CA THR A 59 -9.84 -2.91 -4.81
C THR A 59 -10.24 -4.39 -4.75
N THR A 60 -9.39 -5.20 -4.12
CA THR A 60 -9.66 -6.62 -3.94
C THR A 60 -10.75 -6.82 -2.89
N TYR A 61 -11.52 -7.90 -2.99
CA TYR A 61 -12.51 -8.26 -1.96
C TYR A 61 -11.90 -8.37 -0.56
N THR A 62 -10.63 -8.78 -0.46
CA THR A 62 -9.89 -8.81 0.81
C THR A 62 -9.68 -7.41 1.37
N GLN A 63 -9.30 -6.44 0.53
CA GLN A 63 -9.12 -5.04 0.93
C GLN A 63 -10.45 -4.39 1.32
N GLU A 64 -11.52 -4.61 0.54
CA GLU A 64 -12.86 -4.10 0.84
C GLU A 64 -13.42 -4.69 2.14
N PHE A 65 -13.28 -6.00 2.34
CA PHE A 65 -13.68 -6.65 3.58
C PHE A 65 -12.94 -6.10 4.80
N ARG A 66 -11.62 -5.91 4.70
CA ARG A 66 -10.80 -5.29 5.76
C ARG A 66 -11.23 -3.84 6.06
N ARG A 67 -11.74 -3.11 5.07
CA ARG A 67 -12.30 -1.75 5.23
C ARG A 67 -13.71 -1.74 5.85
N GLY A 68 -14.26 -2.89 6.23
CA GLY A 68 -15.60 -3.00 6.79
C GLY A 68 -16.71 -2.88 5.76
N ALA A 69 -16.38 -2.96 4.46
CA ALA A 69 -17.39 -3.00 3.42
C ALA A 69 -18.17 -4.33 3.50
N GLU A 70 -19.47 -4.25 3.26
CA GLU A 70 -20.32 -5.43 3.23
C GLU A 70 -20.05 -6.21 1.94
N ILE A 71 -19.29 -7.30 2.06
CA ILE A 71 -19.01 -8.22 0.95
C ILE A 71 -19.89 -9.47 1.04
N HIS A 72 -20.08 -10.12 -0.10
CA HIS A 72 -20.90 -11.33 -0.18
C HIS A 72 -20.42 -12.41 0.82
N PRO A 73 -21.31 -13.04 1.61
CA PRO A 73 -20.95 -13.96 2.70
C PRO A 73 -19.99 -15.07 2.28
N ALA A 74 -20.19 -15.70 1.12
CA ALA A 74 -19.29 -16.76 0.63
C ALA A 74 -17.86 -16.28 0.33
N ILE A 75 -17.69 -15.00 -0.03
CA ILE A 75 -16.37 -14.40 -0.25
C ILE A 75 -15.74 -14.04 1.10
N ARG A 76 -16.55 -13.50 2.03
CA ARG A 76 -16.14 -13.22 3.40
C ARG A 76 -15.61 -14.46 4.10
N ASP A 77 -16.37 -15.54 4.09
CA ASP A 77 -15.99 -16.80 4.76
C ASP A 77 -14.68 -17.37 4.17
N ASN A 78 -14.45 -17.18 2.86
CA ASN A 78 -13.20 -17.57 2.20
C ASN A 78 -12.01 -16.68 2.59
N ILE A 79 -12.24 -15.38 2.78
CA ILE A 79 -11.22 -14.45 3.26
C ILE A 79 -10.90 -14.74 4.72
N GLU A 80 -11.91 -14.85 5.59
CA GLU A 80 -11.77 -15.14 7.02
C GLU A 80 -11.03 -16.47 7.29
N ARG A 81 -11.31 -17.52 6.51
CA ARG A 81 -10.58 -18.80 6.61
C ARG A 81 -9.09 -18.69 6.28
N LYS A 82 -8.70 -17.74 5.43
CA LYS A 82 -7.31 -17.48 5.03
C LYS A 82 -6.62 -16.44 5.92
N MET A 83 -7.38 -15.68 6.71
CA MET A 83 -6.82 -14.69 7.62
C MET A 83 -6.13 -15.33 8.81
N ILE A 84 -4.99 -14.76 9.18
CA ILE A 84 -4.12 -15.29 10.22
C ILE A 84 -4.75 -15.09 11.61
N LEU A 85 -5.59 -14.06 11.85
CA LEU A 85 -6.47 -13.90 13.03
C LEU A 85 -7.47 -12.72 12.86
N PRO A 86 -8.63 -12.70 13.58
CA PRO A 86 -9.23 -13.79 14.36
C PRO A 86 -10.51 -14.39 13.72
N GLY A 87 -10.44 -15.70 13.45
CA GLY A 87 -11.54 -16.55 12.94
C GLY A 87 -11.08 -17.77 12.11
N GLY A 88 -9.85 -17.76 11.56
CA GLY A 88 -9.41 -18.75 10.57
C GLY A 88 -8.39 -19.79 11.04
N GLN A 89 -7.19 -19.38 11.47
CA GLN A 89 -6.06 -20.28 11.71
C GLN A 89 -5.75 -20.42 13.22
N PRO A 90 -5.46 -21.64 13.73
CA PRO A 90 -4.96 -21.81 15.10
C PRO A 90 -3.65 -21.03 15.30
N VAL A 91 -3.46 -20.46 16.50
CA VAL A 91 -2.26 -19.67 16.85
C VAL A 91 -0.96 -20.43 16.56
N GLY A 92 -0.95 -21.76 16.75
CA GLY A 92 0.21 -22.60 16.42
C GLY A 92 0.56 -22.65 14.93
N VAL A 93 -0.42 -22.55 14.02
CA VAL A 93 -0.16 -22.50 12.57
C VAL A 93 0.34 -21.11 12.16
N ALA A 94 -0.27 -20.06 12.71
CA ALA A 94 0.19 -18.69 12.52
C ALA A 94 1.64 -18.50 13.00
N LEU A 95 1.99 -19.08 14.16
CA LEU A 95 3.35 -19.13 14.70
C LEU A 95 4.31 -19.81 13.72
N ALA A 96 3.95 -20.99 13.19
CA ALA A 96 4.79 -21.72 12.24
C ALA A 96 5.03 -20.94 10.94
N MET A 97 4.00 -20.27 10.41
CA MET A 97 4.12 -19.43 9.22
C MET A 97 5.03 -18.23 9.46
N ILE A 98 4.88 -17.56 10.61
CA ILE A 98 5.73 -16.43 10.99
C ILE A 98 7.17 -16.87 11.20
N GLN A 99 7.41 -17.96 11.94
CA GLN A 99 8.77 -18.48 12.16
C GLN A 99 9.42 -18.92 10.84
N THR A 100 8.64 -19.43 9.89
CA THR A 100 9.14 -19.77 8.54
C THR A 100 9.53 -18.50 7.76
N ARG A 101 8.71 -17.45 7.83
CA ARG A 101 8.96 -16.18 7.14
C ARG A 101 10.07 -15.35 7.78
N PHE A 102 10.17 -15.41 9.11
CA PHE A 102 11.08 -14.66 9.97
C PHE A 102 11.87 -15.59 10.90
N PRO A 103 12.74 -16.45 10.35
CA PRO A 103 13.47 -17.45 11.15
C PRO A 103 14.46 -16.84 12.15
N ARG A 104 14.79 -15.55 11.97
CA ARG A 104 15.67 -14.79 12.87
C ARG A 104 14.91 -14.13 14.02
N ALA A 105 13.59 -14.03 13.93
CA ALA A 105 12.76 -13.57 15.03
C ALA A 105 12.66 -14.74 16.01
N ASP A 106 13.59 -14.77 16.96
CA ASP A 106 13.64 -15.72 18.06
C ASP A 106 12.46 -15.42 19.00
N MET A 107 11.30 -15.97 18.67
CA MET A 107 10.01 -15.72 19.31
C MET A 107 9.42 -17.02 19.87
N ASP A 108 8.98 -16.94 21.12
CA ASP A 108 8.11 -17.93 21.75
C ASP A 108 6.64 -17.68 21.39
N GLU A 109 5.77 -18.63 21.75
CA GLU A 109 4.34 -18.57 21.45
C GLU A 109 3.65 -17.30 22.01
N PRO A 110 3.92 -16.86 23.25
CA PRO A 110 3.37 -15.60 23.77
C PRO A 110 3.82 -14.37 22.97
N SER A 111 5.09 -14.27 22.60
CA SER A 111 5.59 -13.10 21.85
C SER A 111 5.05 -13.07 20.42
N ALA A 112 4.90 -14.23 19.79
CA ALA A 112 4.29 -14.31 18.48
C ALA A 112 2.79 -13.96 18.51
N ALA A 113 2.07 -14.37 19.55
CA ALA A 113 0.68 -13.97 19.75
C ALA A 113 0.55 -12.45 19.88
N LEU A 114 1.42 -11.80 20.67
CA LEU A 114 1.45 -10.33 20.79
C LEU A 114 1.76 -9.65 19.45
N PHE A 115 2.77 -10.13 18.72
CA PHE A 115 3.10 -9.62 17.39
C PHE A 115 1.93 -9.76 16.41
N LEU A 116 1.25 -10.92 16.41
CA LEU A 116 0.05 -11.15 15.61
C LEU A 116 -1.09 -10.22 15.99
N TRP A 117 -1.29 -9.97 17.29
CA TRP A 117 -2.27 -9.01 17.75
C TRP A 117 -1.95 -7.58 17.30
N ASP A 118 -0.68 -7.19 17.28
CA ASP A 118 -0.27 -5.89 16.72
C ASP A 118 -0.51 -5.82 15.20
N CYS A 119 -0.25 -6.91 14.47
CA CYS A 119 -0.58 -7.01 13.05
C CYS A 119 -2.09 -6.81 12.83
N VAL A 120 -2.94 -7.51 13.58
CA VAL A 120 -4.41 -7.37 13.48
C VAL A 120 -4.87 -5.97 13.89
N ARG A 121 -4.34 -5.42 14.99
CA ARG A 121 -4.71 -4.10 15.50
C ARG A 121 -4.38 -2.99 14.52
N LEU A 122 -3.25 -3.10 13.83
CA LEU A 122 -2.81 -2.15 12.80
C LEU A 122 -3.35 -2.54 11.41
N ASP A 123 -4.07 -3.66 11.30
CA ASP A 123 -4.52 -4.29 10.06
C ASP A 123 -3.35 -4.57 9.07
N LEU A 124 -2.11 -4.64 9.57
CA LEU A 124 -0.91 -4.87 8.76
C LEU A 124 -0.68 -6.37 8.55
N ASP A 125 -0.29 -6.74 7.33
CA ASP A 125 -0.04 -8.13 6.97
C ASP A 125 1.46 -8.44 7.03
N PRO A 126 1.90 -9.29 7.99
CA PRO A 126 3.31 -9.65 8.11
C PRO A 126 3.82 -10.47 6.90
N LEU A 127 2.93 -11.12 6.14
CA LEU A 127 3.34 -11.88 4.95
C LEU A 127 3.59 -10.97 3.75
N LEU A 128 2.99 -9.78 3.72
CA LEU A 128 3.20 -8.77 2.67
C LEU A 128 4.42 -7.89 2.93
N GLY A 129 5.12 -8.06 4.06
CA GLY A 129 6.30 -7.25 4.40
C GLY A 129 5.96 -5.85 4.91
N GLU A 130 4.71 -5.62 5.32
CA GLU A 130 4.26 -4.34 5.92
C GLU A 130 4.75 -4.18 7.37
N ILE A 131 4.95 -5.31 8.07
CA ILE A 131 5.30 -5.34 9.48
C ILE A 131 6.22 -6.52 9.76
N PHE A 132 7.25 -6.29 10.58
CA PHE A 132 8.33 -7.22 10.85
C PHE A 132 8.51 -7.43 12.35
N PRO A 133 8.65 -8.67 12.83
CA PRO A 133 9.02 -8.90 14.22
C PRO A 133 10.53 -8.77 14.40
N VAL A 134 10.97 -7.93 15.35
CA VAL A 134 12.38 -7.79 15.73
C VAL A 134 12.58 -8.14 17.19
N THR A 135 13.47 -9.12 17.44
CA THR A 135 13.80 -9.58 18.79
C THR A 135 15.01 -8.82 19.33
N PHE A 136 14.81 -8.12 20.44
CA PHE A 136 15.86 -7.51 21.25
C PHE A 136 16.21 -8.43 22.41
N LYS A 137 17.50 -8.76 22.53
CA LYS A 137 18.03 -9.62 23.59
C LYS A 137 18.84 -8.78 24.56
N THR A 138 18.54 -8.90 25.85
CA THR A 138 19.30 -8.24 26.91
C THR A 138 19.68 -9.28 27.96
N ARG A 139 20.90 -9.18 28.49
CA ARG A 139 21.37 -10.06 29.55
C ARG A 139 21.43 -9.27 30.85
N ALA A 140 20.68 -9.71 31.85
CA ALA A 140 20.73 -9.14 33.18
C ALA A 140 22.02 -9.56 33.92
N LYS A 141 22.37 -8.85 34.99
CA LYS A 141 23.61 -9.07 35.76
C LYS A 141 23.67 -10.44 36.44
N ASP A 142 22.52 -11.05 36.68
CA ASP A 142 22.33 -12.41 37.22
C ASP A 142 22.51 -13.51 36.15
N GLY A 143 22.77 -13.13 34.89
CA GLY A 143 22.94 -14.05 33.77
C GLY A 143 21.64 -14.39 33.03
N THR A 144 20.48 -13.93 33.52
CA THR A 144 19.17 -14.15 32.92
C THR A 144 19.06 -13.42 31.58
N GLU A 145 18.68 -14.13 30.51
CA GLU A 145 18.41 -13.54 29.19
C GLU A 145 16.95 -13.10 29.10
N LYS A 146 16.72 -11.80 28.88
CA LYS A 146 15.40 -11.24 28.59
C LYS A 146 15.29 -10.98 27.09
N LYS A 147 14.22 -11.50 26.49
CA LYS A 147 13.88 -11.28 25.09
C LYS A 147 12.65 -10.39 25.01
N VAL A 148 12.68 -9.40 24.12
CA VAL A 148 11.54 -8.54 23.81
C VAL A 148 11.36 -8.55 22.31
N VAL A 149 10.15 -8.85 21.84
CA VAL A 149 9.79 -8.74 20.43
C VAL A 149 9.08 -7.42 20.23
N GLN A 150 9.58 -6.58 19.34
CA GLN A 150 8.86 -5.40 18.88
C GLN A 150 8.51 -5.51 17.40
N PRO A 151 7.29 -5.09 17.02
CA PRO A 151 6.96 -4.89 15.62
C PRO A 151 7.67 -3.65 15.06
N LEU A 152 8.32 -3.80 13.91
CA LEU A 152 8.75 -2.70 13.07
C LEU A 152 7.86 -2.62 11.84
N ILE A 153 7.27 -1.44 11.62
CA ILE A 153 6.45 -1.17 10.44
C ILE A 153 7.38 -0.72 9.31
N SER A 154 7.23 -1.34 8.15
CA SER A 154 8.00 -1.00 6.96
C SER A 154 7.47 0.28 6.31
N GLU A 155 8.21 0.82 5.35
CA GLU A 155 7.72 1.96 4.56
C GLU A 155 6.40 1.61 3.85
N ASP A 156 6.31 0.41 3.26
CA ASP A 156 5.08 -0.11 2.66
C ASP A 156 3.95 -0.26 3.70
N GLY A 157 4.27 -0.67 4.93
CA GLY A 157 3.29 -0.74 6.02
C GLY A 157 2.76 0.64 6.43
N TRP A 158 3.64 1.65 6.50
CA TRP A 158 3.22 3.03 6.75
C TRP A 158 2.33 3.57 5.63
N LEU A 159 2.60 3.20 4.38
CA LEU A 159 1.75 3.53 3.24
C LEU A 159 0.39 2.88 3.29
N SER A 160 0.36 1.60 3.63
CA SER A 160 -0.89 0.89 3.81
C SER A 160 -1.72 1.49 4.94
N LEU A 161 -1.09 1.93 6.05
CA LEU A 161 -1.78 2.68 7.09
C LEU A 161 -2.32 4.02 6.59
N ALA A 162 -1.49 4.81 5.88
CA ALA A 162 -1.90 6.10 5.35
C ALA A 162 -3.06 5.99 4.34
N ALA A 163 -3.00 5.00 3.44
CA ALA A 163 -4.06 4.69 2.47
C ALA A 163 -5.42 4.45 3.14
N ARG A 164 -5.40 3.76 4.28
CA ARG A 164 -6.60 3.40 5.05
C ARG A 164 -7.11 4.56 5.90
N SER A 165 -6.19 5.39 6.38
CA SER A 165 -6.50 6.49 7.28
C SER A 165 -7.25 7.64 6.59
N CYS A 166 -7.09 7.78 5.26
CA CYS A 166 -7.66 8.89 4.49
C CYS A 166 -8.30 8.41 3.18
N ALA A 167 -9.19 7.42 3.24
CA ALA A 167 -9.84 6.82 2.05
C ALA A 167 -10.69 7.83 1.25
N GLU A 168 -11.18 8.88 1.91
CA GLU A 168 -11.88 10.01 1.32
C GLU A 168 -10.97 10.98 0.57
N ALA A 169 -9.68 11.04 0.92
CA ALA A 169 -8.73 11.97 0.30
C ALA A 169 -8.00 11.35 -0.91
N TRP A 170 -7.78 10.04 -0.90
CA TRP A 170 -6.93 9.36 -1.89
C TRP A 170 -7.72 8.45 -2.85
N ALA A 171 -7.33 8.49 -4.12
CA ALA A 171 -7.81 7.61 -5.19
C ALA A 171 -6.83 6.44 -5.34
N GLY A 172 -7.03 5.40 -4.53
CA GLY A 172 -6.08 4.27 -4.39
C GLY A 172 -5.08 4.48 -3.25
N PRO A 173 -4.18 3.51 -3.00
CA PRO A 173 -3.15 3.65 -1.97
C PRO A 173 -2.10 4.70 -2.40
N PRO A 174 -1.81 5.72 -1.57
CA PRO A 174 -0.69 6.63 -1.81
C PRO A 174 0.63 5.87 -1.75
N ARG A 175 1.67 6.46 -2.36
CA ARG A 175 3.07 6.08 -2.26
C ARG A 175 3.81 7.06 -1.36
N THR A 176 5.00 6.70 -0.90
CA THR A 176 5.84 7.59 -0.08
C THR A 176 6.99 8.05 -0.93
N MET A 177 7.42 9.26 -0.66
CA MET A 177 8.67 9.79 -1.14
C MET A 177 9.34 10.48 0.03
N ARG A 178 10.66 10.38 0.15
CA ARG A 178 11.38 11.12 1.19
C ARG A 178 11.15 12.60 0.96
N LEU A 179 11.07 13.39 2.03
CA LEU A 179 10.84 14.83 1.92
C LEU A 179 11.84 15.51 0.97
N GLU A 180 13.12 15.15 1.04
CA GLU A 180 14.16 15.70 0.17
C GLU A 180 13.91 15.37 -1.31
N GLU A 181 13.56 14.12 -1.61
CA GLU A 181 13.23 13.67 -2.97
C GLU A 181 11.95 14.35 -3.47
N TYR A 182 10.94 14.48 -2.62
CA TYR A 182 9.70 15.14 -2.93
C TYR A 182 9.91 16.62 -3.26
N LEU A 183 10.72 17.33 -2.48
CA LEU A 183 11.07 18.73 -2.77
C LEU A 183 11.72 18.85 -4.15
N GLN A 184 12.57 17.91 -4.56
CA GLN A 184 13.16 17.90 -5.90
C GLN A 184 12.16 17.65 -7.04
N THR A 185 10.95 17.18 -6.75
CA THR A 185 9.88 17.08 -7.76
C THR A 185 9.08 18.38 -7.93
N GLN A 186 9.17 19.31 -6.96
CA GLN A 186 8.41 20.56 -6.99
C GLN A 186 9.07 21.58 -7.92
N ASP A 187 8.26 22.28 -8.73
CA ASP A 187 8.76 23.30 -9.66
C ASP A 187 9.62 24.38 -9.00
N ALA A 188 9.33 24.71 -7.73
CA ALA A 188 10.07 25.69 -6.94
C ALA A 188 11.50 25.24 -6.56
N TYR A 189 11.79 23.94 -6.56
CA TYR A 189 13.04 23.39 -6.02
C TYR A 189 13.72 22.35 -6.92
N LYS A 190 13.08 21.91 -8.02
CA LYS A 190 13.61 20.87 -8.92
C LYS A 190 14.96 21.17 -9.55
N GLU A 191 15.29 22.45 -9.74
CA GLU A 191 16.58 22.87 -10.32
C GLU A 191 17.64 23.17 -9.24
N LYS A 192 17.28 23.10 -7.95
CA LYS A 192 18.21 23.42 -6.87
C LYS A 192 19.17 22.26 -6.58
N PRO A 193 20.42 22.56 -6.20
CA PRO A 193 21.35 21.54 -5.71
C PRO A 193 20.78 20.79 -4.50
N TYR A 194 21.10 19.49 -4.41
CA TYR A 194 20.65 18.65 -3.28
C TYR A 194 21.05 19.21 -1.90
N SER A 195 22.18 19.91 -1.81
CA SER A 195 22.62 20.57 -0.56
C SER A 195 21.65 21.65 -0.09
N GLU A 196 21.08 22.45 -1.00
CA GLU A 196 20.09 23.47 -0.65
C GLU A 196 18.75 22.85 -0.28
N VAL A 197 18.32 21.82 -1.02
CA VAL A 197 17.11 21.06 -0.71
C VAL A 197 17.19 20.45 0.70
N LYS A 198 18.37 19.98 1.11
CA LYS A 198 18.58 19.41 2.44
C LYS A 198 18.41 20.44 3.55
N GLU A 199 18.84 21.69 3.36
CA GLU A 199 18.63 22.75 4.36
C GLU A 199 17.16 23.15 4.44
N ILE A 200 16.45 23.24 3.30
CA ILE A 200 15.00 23.47 3.28
C ILE A 200 14.27 22.32 4.00
N ALA A 201 14.66 21.08 3.72
CA ALA A 201 14.08 19.92 4.39
C ALA A 201 14.29 19.96 5.90
N LYS A 202 15.47 20.41 6.38
CA LYS A 202 15.72 20.59 7.82
C LYS A 202 14.76 21.60 8.45
N GLU A 203 14.50 22.72 7.80
CA GLU A 203 13.54 23.72 8.32
C GLU A 203 12.14 23.11 8.49
N VAL A 204 11.68 22.37 7.48
CA VAL A 204 10.38 21.66 7.51
C VAL A 204 10.35 20.59 8.61
N LYS A 205 11.44 19.82 8.77
CA LYS A 205 11.58 18.80 9.81
C LYS A 205 11.58 19.40 11.22
N VAL A 206 12.24 20.54 11.41
CA VAL A 206 12.19 21.29 12.67
C VAL A 206 10.78 21.79 12.95
N ASP A 207 10.05 22.28 11.95
CA ASP A 207 8.69 22.76 12.19
C ASP A 207 7.74 21.61 12.56
N LEU A 208 7.74 20.53 11.78
CA LEU A 208 6.85 19.38 11.97
C LEU A 208 7.20 18.53 13.19
N CYS A 209 8.48 18.20 13.36
CA CYS A 209 8.94 17.18 14.29
C CYS A 209 9.77 17.75 15.45
N LYS A 210 10.11 19.05 15.42
CA LYS A 210 11.04 19.68 16.37
C LYS A 210 12.43 19.03 16.38
N ASP A 211 12.79 18.34 15.30
CA ASP A 211 14.07 17.66 15.11
C ASP A 211 14.53 17.81 13.65
N PRO A 212 15.67 18.47 13.37
CA PRO A 212 16.18 18.66 12.01
C PRO A 212 16.64 17.36 11.34
N GLU A 213 16.95 16.32 12.13
CA GLU A 213 17.42 15.02 11.62
C GLU A 213 16.29 13.99 11.55
N ALA A 214 15.03 14.42 11.77
CA ALA A 214 13.87 13.55 11.65
C ALA A 214 13.79 12.92 10.25
N TYR A 215 13.40 11.65 10.22
CA TYR A 215 13.02 11.00 8.98
C TYR A 215 11.58 11.38 8.66
N VAL A 216 11.38 12.11 7.56
CA VAL A 216 10.08 12.59 7.12
C VAL A 216 9.81 12.11 5.71
N TRP A 217 8.64 11.52 5.53
CA TRP A 217 8.14 11.06 4.24
C TRP A 217 6.86 11.82 3.90
N VAL A 218 6.67 12.06 2.61
CA VAL A 218 5.50 12.71 2.05
C VAL A 218 4.65 11.64 1.36
N ALA A 219 3.36 11.61 1.70
CA ALA A 219 2.40 10.81 0.95
C ALA A 219 2.14 11.47 -0.41
N ILE A 220 2.37 10.74 -1.48
CA ILE A 220 2.18 11.16 -2.87
C ILE A 220 1.25 10.18 -3.58
N GLY A 221 0.45 10.66 -4.52
CA GLY A 221 -0.53 9.81 -5.20
C GLY A 221 -1.64 10.62 -5.81
N HIS A 222 -2.60 9.94 -6.42
CA HIS A 222 -3.77 10.61 -6.97
C HIS A 222 -4.71 10.95 -5.82
N ARG A 223 -4.88 12.24 -5.54
CA ARG A 223 -5.92 12.69 -4.61
C ARG A 223 -7.25 12.77 -5.35
N LYS A 224 -8.37 12.61 -4.64
CA LYS A 224 -9.71 12.70 -5.24
C LYS A 224 -10.14 14.15 -5.55
N ASP A 225 -9.46 15.12 -4.95
CA ASP A 225 -9.71 16.56 -5.13
C ASP A 225 -8.80 17.23 -6.18
N GLN A 226 -7.98 16.44 -6.88
CA GLN A 226 -7.11 16.85 -7.97
C GLN A 226 -7.51 16.13 -9.26
#